data_AF-A0A532DIA9-F1
#
_entry.id   AF-A0A532DIA9-F1
#
_cell.length_a   1.000
_cell.length_b   1.000
_cell.length_c   1.000
_cell.angle_alpha   90.00
_cell.angle_beta   90.00
_cell.angle_gamma   90.00
#
_symmetry.space_group_name_H-M   'P 1'
#
loop_
_entity.id
_entity.type
_entity.pdbx_description
1 polymer ?
#
loop_
_entity_poly.entity_id
_entity_poly.type
_entity_poly.pdbx_seq_one_letter_code
_entity_poly.pdbx_strand_id
1 'polypeptide(L)'
;MSSFPSRSIEIWKSSLADSMSPISGAFSFEVLQTVMVPQTLQFLAERASAPPSGMGEVASDFLRGMHYFDPKKPSTLFLWQTFQNAEDLFSFDIQILSDAIRQLELHTDINLTFSCVSYLADVGRGLELPLLIMSRLPFTRGVAFEVEERGAVDQSFQLGDFKLSEKARIAQQHYSTGMSLLAGEDSISGLVDAAFMQFYLAVEAILERHNKAEALQQGQTLFDNKFDDNLKKIVSHIYIARHRFFGHAHPKYLKGLLDTDTAFDIAKQTLVARWCARKLLELELKRPLVKRDMRLYPSPRQSVAFFGDSIALDNEFALPT
;
A
#
# COMPACT_ATOMS: atom_id res chain seq x y z
N MET A 1 4.41 12.25 3.97
CA MET A 1 3.86 11.67 5.21
C MET A 1 2.58 10.96 4.84
N SER A 2 2.59 9.62 4.73
CA SER A 2 1.36 8.85 4.43
C SER A 2 0.48 8.78 5.66
N SER A 3 -0.82 8.94 5.47
CA SER A 3 -1.86 8.99 6.51
C SER A 3 -2.23 7.63 7.14
N PHE A 4 -1.38 6.61 7.06
CA PHE A 4 -1.79 5.21 7.29
C PHE A 4 -1.20 4.48 8.52
N PRO A 5 -1.26 5.02 9.77
CA PRO A 5 -0.98 4.20 10.95
C PRO A 5 -2.11 3.22 11.34
N SER A 6 -3.26 3.17 10.65
CA SER A 6 -4.53 2.65 11.22
C SER A 6 -5.11 1.40 10.54
N ARG A 7 -4.31 0.44 10.05
CA ARG A 7 -4.85 -0.85 9.57
C ARG A 7 -5.08 -1.83 10.73
N SER A 8 -6.20 -2.53 10.71
CA SER A 8 -6.48 -3.60 11.66
C SER A 8 -5.44 -4.73 11.52
N ILE A 9 -4.90 -5.17 12.65
CA ILE A 9 -3.95 -6.27 12.75
C ILE A 9 -4.73 -7.51 13.15
N GLU A 10 -4.56 -8.60 12.41
CA GLU A 10 -5.01 -9.92 12.86
C GLU A 10 -3.95 -10.50 13.79
N ILE A 11 -4.38 -10.99 14.95
CA ILE A 11 -3.49 -11.54 15.97
C ILE A 11 -3.85 -13.01 16.17
N TRP A 12 -2.89 -13.88 15.89
CA TRP A 12 -2.93 -15.29 16.25
C TRP A 12 -2.07 -15.54 17.48
N LYS A 13 -2.59 -16.33 18.43
CA LYS A 13 -1.95 -16.66 19.71
C LYS A 13 -1.86 -18.18 19.86
N SER A 14 -0.70 -18.67 20.29
CA SER A 14 -0.46 -20.09 20.54
C SER A 14 -0.74 -20.47 21.99
N SER A 15 -1.54 -21.52 22.23
CA SER A 15 -1.75 -22.08 23.57
C SER A 15 -0.49 -22.70 24.18
N LEU A 16 0.57 -22.90 23.40
CA LEU A 16 1.86 -23.41 23.91
C LEU A 16 2.54 -22.41 24.85
N ALA A 17 2.23 -21.12 24.74
CA ALA A 17 2.79 -20.08 25.60
C ALA A 17 2.43 -20.31 27.09
N ASP A 18 1.26 -20.89 27.37
CA ASP A 18 0.78 -21.14 28.74
C ASP A 18 1.65 -22.14 29.52
N SER A 19 2.47 -22.91 28.81
CA SER A 19 3.39 -23.90 29.39
C SER A 19 4.82 -23.39 29.59
N MET A 20 5.10 -22.12 29.27
CA MET A 20 6.43 -21.54 29.26
C MET A 20 6.57 -20.38 30.26
N SER A 21 7.62 -20.41 31.08
CA SER A 21 7.97 -19.30 31.98
C SER A 21 9.43 -19.42 32.45
N PRO A 22 10.29 -18.40 32.26
CA PRO A 22 10.06 -17.21 31.44
C PRO A 22 9.99 -17.56 29.94
N ILE A 23 9.33 -16.70 29.17
CA ILE A 23 9.29 -16.80 27.70
C ILE A 23 10.35 -15.85 27.14
N SER A 24 11.47 -16.41 26.70
CA SER A 24 12.54 -15.66 26.03
C SER A 24 12.54 -15.94 24.53
N GLY A 25 12.85 -14.92 23.73
CA GLY A 25 12.78 -15.02 22.29
C GLY A 25 12.93 -13.67 21.60
N ALA A 26 12.47 -13.59 20.36
CA ALA A 26 12.52 -12.35 19.58
C ALA A 26 11.29 -12.17 18.71
N PHE A 27 10.90 -10.91 18.52
CA PHE A 27 10.03 -10.52 17.43
C PHE A 27 10.82 -10.58 16.12
N SER A 28 10.36 -11.42 15.21
CA SER A 28 10.83 -11.60 13.85
C SER A 28 9.98 -10.76 12.91
N PHE A 29 10.60 -9.80 12.23
CA PHE A 29 9.97 -8.95 11.23
C PHE A 29 10.41 -9.41 9.84
N GLU A 30 9.45 -9.77 8.99
CA GLU A 30 9.72 -10.04 7.58
C GLU A 30 9.77 -8.71 6.82
N VAL A 31 10.96 -8.15 6.68
CA VAL A 31 11.20 -6.84 6.09
C VAL A 31 11.23 -6.94 4.57
N LEU A 32 10.48 -6.07 3.90
CA LEU A 32 10.53 -5.96 2.45
C LEU A 32 11.93 -5.56 1.98
N GLN A 33 12.45 -6.31 1.02
CA GLN A 33 13.79 -6.09 0.49
C GLN A 33 13.81 -4.93 -0.49
N THR A 34 14.04 -3.72 0.04
CA THR A 34 14.35 -2.53 -0.76
C THR A 34 15.87 -2.34 -0.89
N VAL A 35 16.29 -1.41 -1.76
CA VAL A 35 17.71 -1.08 -1.94
C VAL A 35 18.27 -0.64 -0.59
N MET A 36 19.37 -1.28 -0.16
CA MET A 36 20.05 -1.12 1.15
C MET A 36 19.53 -1.97 2.32
N VAL A 37 18.30 -2.52 2.29
CA VAL A 37 17.80 -3.34 3.42
C VAL A 37 18.70 -4.55 3.70
N PRO A 38 19.08 -5.38 2.71
CA PRO A 38 19.98 -6.50 2.97
C PRO A 38 21.31 -6.07 3.59
N GLN A 39 21.90 -4.97 3.10
CA GLN A 39 23.16 -4.43 3.62
C GLN A 39 23.02 -3.93 5.06
N THR A 40 21.91 -3.25 5.38
CA THR A 40 21.62 -2.76 6.72
C THR A 40 21.43 -3.92 7.69
N LEU A 41 20.67 -4.95 7.32
CA LEU A 41 20.46 -6.13 8.16
C LEU A 41 21.76 -6.91 8.38
N GLN A 42 22.57 -7.07 7.32
CA GLN A 42 23.90 -7.66 7.43
C GLN A 42 24.82 -6.85 8.36
N PHE A 43 24.81 -5.51 8.27
CA PHE A 43 25.56 -4.64 9.16
C PHE A 43 25.12 -4.80 10.63
N LEU A 44 23.81 -4.89 10.89
CA LEU A 44 23.31 -5.13 12.25
C LEU A 44 23.74 -6.50 12.78
N ALA A 45 23.76 -7.54 11.95
CA ALA A 45 24.28 -8.87 12.33
C ALA A 45 25.79 -8.85 12.65
N GLU A 46 26.58 -8.09 11.88
CA GLU A 46 28.00 -7.87 12.17
C GLU A 46 28.19 -7.16 13.51
N ARG A 47 27.37 -6.14 13.80
CA ARG A 47 27.41 -5.41 15.08
C ARG A 47 26.91 -6.25 16.25
N ALA A 48 25.99 -7.18 16.03
CA ALA A 48 25.53 -8.13 17.04
C ALA A 48 26.67 -9.03 17.55
N SER A 49 27.63 -9.36 16.67
CA SER A 49 28.80 -10.15 17.02
C SER A 49 29.84 -9.38 17.85
N ALA A 50 29.83 -8.05 17.76
CA ALA A 50 30.72 -7.15 18.52
C ALA A 50 29.99 -5.86 18.92
N PRO A 51 29.11 -5.92 19.95
CA PRO A 51 28.25 -4.81 20.30
C PRO A 51 29.04 -3.59 20.81
N PRO A 52 28.76 -2.36 20.32
CA PRO A 52 29.36 -1.14 20.86
C PRO A 52 29.01 -0.91 22.34
N SER A 53 29.89 -0.25 23.09
CA SER A 53 29.61 0.16 24.47
C SER A 53 28.66 1.37 24.53
N GLY A 54 27.83 1.44 25.58
CA GLY A 54 26.97 2.61 25.85
C GLY A 54 25.72 2.74 24.96
N MET A 55 25.26 1.64 24.35
CA MET A 55 24.04 1.65 23.56
C MET A 55 22.79 1.79 24.43
N GLY A 56 21.76 2.42 23.87
CA GLY A 56 20.41 2.41 24.44
C GLY A 56 19.78 1.01 24.41
N GLU A 57 18.71 0.85 25.17
CA GLU A 57 17.99 -0.42 25.35
C GLU A 57 17.47 -0.99 24.02
N VAL A 58 16.80 -0.17 23.21
CA VAL A 58 16.24 -0.57 21.90
C VAL A 58 17.30 -1.11 20.95
N ALA A 59 18.42 -0.39 20.81
CA ALA A 59 19.53 -0.83 19.95
C ALA A 59 20.15 -2.14 20.47
N SER A 60 20.25 -2.28 21.79
CA SER A 60 20.75 -3.50 22.42
C SER A 60 19.84 -4.71 22.13
N ASP A 61 18.52 -4.53 22.19
CA ASP A 61 17.55 -5.58 21.90
C ASP A 61 17.58 -6.01 20.43
N PHE A 62 17.74 -5.08 19.49
CA PHE A 62 17.94 -5.42 18.08
C PHE A 62 19.22 -6.22 17.88
N LEU A 63 20.34 -5.77 18.46
CA LEU A 63 21.60 -6.51 18.31
C LEU A 63 21.54 -7.91 18.96
N ARG A 64 20.87 -8.05 20.10
CA ARG A 64 20.64 -9.38 20.72
C ARG A 64 19.81 -10.28 19.81
N GLY A 65 18.74 -9.75 19.21
CA GLY A 65 17.91 -10.50 18.27
C GLY A 65 18.69 -10.88 17.00
N MET A 66 19.46 -9.95 16.46
CA MET A 66 20.24 -10.14 15.22
C MET A 66 21.39 -11.14 15.36
N HIS A 67 21.69 -11.64 16.57
CA HIS A 67 22.55 -12.82 16.74
C HIS A 67 21.99 -14.06 16.01
N TYR A 68 20.67 -14.14 15.84
CA TYR A 68 19.99 -15.23 15.14
C TYR A 68 19.81 -14.97 13.64
N PHE A 69 20.44 -13.93 13.09
CA PHE A 69 20.36 -13.63 11.67
C PHE A 69 20.92 -14.77 10.81
N ASP A 70 20.13 -15.24 9.85
CA ASP A 70 20.55 -16.23 8.86
C ASP A 70 20.85 -15.52 7.53
N PRO A 71 22.11 -15.51 7.04
CA PRO A 71 22.46 -14.93 5.75
C PRO A 71 21.69 -15.53 4.56
N LYS A 72 21.16 -16.76 4.70
CA LYS A 72 20.30 -17.38 3.68
C LYS A 72 18.87 -16.82 3.68
N LYS A 73 18.47 -16.11 4.74
CA LYS A 73 17.19 -15.42 4.88
C LYS A 73 17.43 -13.93 5.20
N PRO A 74 18.01 -13.17 4.26
CA PRO A 74 18.50 -11.81 4.51
C PRO A 74 17.37 -10.80 4.75
N SER A 75 16.11 -11.22 4.73
CA SER A 75 14.94 -10.37 4.90
C SER A 75 14.40 -10.25 6.32
N THR A 76 15.07 -10.85 7.29
CA THR A 76 14.54 -10.94 8.65
C THR A 76 15.27 -10.00 9.59
N LEU A 77 14.52 -9.15 10.26
CA LEU A 77 14.99 -8.34 11.39
C LEU A 77 14.48 -8.97 12.69
N PHE A 78 15.32 -8.98 13.73
CA PHE A 78 14.96 -9.54 15.02
C PHE A 78 15.12 -8.51 16.13
N LEU A 79 14.10 -8.40 17.00
CA LEU A 79 14.15 -7.62 18.24
C LEU A 79 13.97 -8.58 19.42
N TRP A 80 15.00 -8.74 20.25
CA TRP A 80 14.94 -9.62 21.41
C TRP A 80 13.99 -9.06 22.48
N GLN A 81 13.13 -9.92 23.04
CA GLN A 81 12.25 -9.58 24.14
C GLN A 81 11.98 -10.78 25.05
N THR A 82 11.71 -10.52 26.33
CA THR A 82 11.45 -11.56 27.33
C THR A 82 10.22 -11.21 28.15
N PHE A 83 9.35 -12.18 28.32
CA PHE A 83 8.08 -12.07 29.04
C PHE A 83 8.08 -13.06 30.21
N GLN A 84 7.44 -12.74 31.33
CA GLN A 84 7.41 -13.67 32.46
C GLN A 84 6.48 -14.84 32.20
N ASN A 85 5.40 -14.61 31.47
CA ASN A 85 4.35 -15.59 31.21
C ASN A 85 3.59 -15.24 29.91
N ALA A 86 2.59 -16.06 29.57
CA ALA A 86 1.76 -15.87 28.38
C ALA A 86 0.88 -14.60 28.42
N GLU A 87 0.39 -14.21 29.60
CA GLU A 87 -0.43 -13.00 29.77
C GLU A 87 0.37 -11.74 29.44
N ASP A 88 1.61 -11.65 29.92
CA ASP A 88 2.55 -10.58 29.61
C ASP A 88 2.83 -10.49 28.09
N LEU A 89 3.10 -11.62 27.43
CA LEU A 89 3.31 -11.67 25.99
C LEU A 89 2.06 -11.22 25.21
N PHE A 90 0.88 -11.70 25.60
CA PHE A 90 -0.36 -11.45 24.86
C PHE A 90 -1.01 -10.10 25.14
N SER A 91 -0.56 -9.42 26.20
CA SER A 91 -0.93 -8.06 26.57
C SER A 91 0.07 -7.01 26.10
N PHE A 92 1.18 -7.44 25.49
CA PHE A 92 2.25 -6.57 25.04
C PHE A 92 1.78 -5.48 24.06
N ASP A 93 2.16 -4.23 24.35
CA ASP A 93 1.78 -3.09 23.52
C ASP A 93 2.58 -3.09 22.20
N ILE A 94 1.88 -3.35 21.11
CA ILE A 94 2.42 -3.38 19.75
C ILE A 94 3.01 -2.01 19.36
N GLN A 95 2.54 -0.91 19.95
CA GLN A 95 3.09 0.41 19.66
C GLN A 95 4.57 0.51 20.05
N ILE A 96 5.01 -0.24 21.07
CA ILE A 96 6.43 -0.33 21.47
C ILE A 96 7.28 -0.88 20.31
N LEU A 97 6.79 -1.87 19.56
CA LEU A 97 7.49 -2.40 18.38
C LEU A 97 7.58 -1.35 17.28
N SER A 98 6.50 -0.62 17.04
CA SER A 98 6.49 0.44 16.04
C SER A 98 7.50 1.55 16.38
N ASP A 99 7.61 1.91 17.65
CA ASP A 99 8.52 2.97 18.09
C ASP A 99 9.98 2.49 18.09
N ALA A 100 10.24 1.23 18.44
CA ALA A 100 11.55 0.61 18.31
C ALA A 100 12.03 0.59 16.85
N ILE A 101 11.18 0.17 15.91
CA ILE A 101 11.50 0.19 14.48
C ILE A 101 11.80 1.62 14.01
N ARG A 102 10.97 2.61 14.36
CA ARG A 102 11.20 4.01 13.97
C ARG A 102 12.55 4.54 14.46
N GLN A 103 12.97 4.17 15.67
CA GLN A 103 14.30 4.53 16.16
C GLN A 103 15.41 3.92 15.29
N LEU A 104 15.27 2.65 14.91
CA LEU A 104 16.23 1.99 14.03
C LEU A 104 16.26 2.61 12.63
N GLU A 105 15.10 2.92 12.05
CA GLU A 105 14.97 3.62 10.77
C GLU A 105 15.69 4.97 10.80
N LEU A 106 15.54 5.74 11.89
CA LEU A 106 16.24 7.01 12.09
C LEU A 106 17.76 6.86 12.17
N HIS A 107 18.26 5.79 12.78
CA HIS A 107 19.70 5.53 12.88
C HIS A 107 20.32 5.04 11.57
N THR A 108 19.54 4.38 10.72
CA THR A 108 20.02 3.71 9.51
C THR A 108 19.64 4.43 8.21
N ASP A 109 18.84 5.50 8.32
CA ASP A 109 18.29 6.25 7.19
C ASP A 109 17.62 5.36 6.15
N ILE A 110 16.87 4.36 6.62
CA ILE A 110 16.15 3.40 5.79
C ILE A 110 14.74 3.19 6.31
N ASN A 111 13.80 2.92 5.40
CA ASN A 111 12.45 2.51 5.76
C ASN A 111 12.37 0.99 5.85
N LEU A 112 12.00 0.49 7.03
CA LEU A 112 11.87 -0.92 7.36
C LEU A 112 10.38 -1.29 7.34
N THR A 113 9.86 -1.55 6.14
CA THR A 113 8.46 -1.96 5.97
C THR A 113 8.31 -3.48 6.11
N PHE A 114 7.29 -3.92 6.85
CA PHE A 114 6.93 -5.33 7.05
C PHE A 114 5.40 -5.49 7.11
N SER A 115 4.92 -6.65 6.68
CA SER A 115 3.49 -7.02 6.69
C SER A 115 3.14 -7.98 7.84
N CYS A 116 4.13 -8.72 8.32
CA CYS A 116 3.98 -9.74 9.36
C CYS A 116 5.09 -9.61 10.40
N VAL A 117 4.70 -9.79 11.67
CA VAL A 117 5.62 -9.90 12.82
C VAL A 117 5.25 -11.15 13.59
N SER A 118 6.24 -12.00 13.86
CA SER A 118 6.06 -13.20 14.65
C SER A 118 6.95 -13.15 15.89
N TYR A 119 6.39 -13.34 17.09
CA TYR A 119 7.22 -13.64 18.25
C TYR A 119 7.62 -15.11 18.22
N LEU A 120 8.92 -15.36 18.09
CA LEU A 120 9.53 -16.68 18.09
C LEU A 120 10.21 -16.88 19.45
N ALA A 121 9.76 -17.89 20.21
CA ALA A 121 10.43 -18.26 21.44
C ALA A 121 11.69 -19.08 21.15
N ASP A 122 12.73 -18.82 21.95
CA ASP A 122 13.93 -19.64 21.99
C ASP A 122 13.70 -20.82 22.95
N VAL A 123 13.73 -22.02 22.39
CA VAL A 123 13.54 -23.28 23.13
C VAL A 123 14.87 -24.02 23.36
N GLY A 124 15.99 -23.30 23.32
CA GLY A 124 17.34 -23.84 23.52
C GLY A 124 17.97 -24.40 22.25
N ARG A 125 17.30 -24.25 21.10
CA ARG A 125 17.81 -24.57 19.75
C ARG A 125 17.79 -23.36 18.83
N GLY A 126 17.42 -22.19 19.35
CA GLY A 126 17.21 -20.96 18.58
C GLY A 126 15.73 -20.59 18.45
N LEU A 127 15.49 -19.52 17.68
CA LEU A 127 14.18 -18.91 17.45
C LEU A 127 13.34 -19.76 16.48
N GLU A 128 12.66 -20.78 16.99
CA GLU A 128 11.93 -21.74 16.15
C GLU A 128 10.42 -21.83 16.46
N LEU A 129 10.00 -21.44 17.67
CA LEU A 129 8.62 -21.66 18.12
C LEU A 129 7.76 -20.39 18.03
N PRO A 130 6.85 -20.25 17.04
CA PRO A 130 5.95 -19.11 16.98
C PRO A 130 4.89 -19.17 18.09
N LEU A 131 4.84 -18.13 18.91
CA LEU A 131 3.84 -18.02 20.00
C LEU A 131 2.81 -16.92 19.77
N LEU A 132 3.18 -15.89 19.01
CA LEU A 132 2.31 -14.76 18.65
C LEU A 132 2.61 -14.41 17.20
N ILE A 133 1.59 -14.29 16.37
CA ILE A 133 1.73 -13.79 15.00
C ILE A 133 0.79 -12.61 14.84
N MET A 134 1.34 -11.50 14.37
CA MET A 134 0.65 -10.27 14.09
C MET A 134 0.80 -10.00 12.60
N SER A 135 -0.31 -10.06 11.87
CA SER A 135 -0.32 -9.82 10.44
C SER A 135 -1.21 -8.63 10.14
N ARG A 136 -0.70 -7.69 9.35
CA ARG A 136 -1.55 -6.63 8.81
C ARG A 136 -2.56 -7.28 7.88
N LEU A 137 -3.85 -6.97 8.05
CA LEU A 137 -4.83 -7.40 7.07
C LEU A 137 -4.47 -6.77 5.71
N PRO A 138 -4.31 -7.58 4.65
CA PRO A 138 -4.01 -7.05 3.33
C PRO A 138 -5.18 -6.21 2.83
N PHE A 139 -4.90 -5.12 2.10
CA PHE A 139 -5.90 -4.61 1.16
C PHE A 139 -5.84 -5.53 -0.04
N THR A 140 -6.37 -6.75 0.13
CA THR A 140 -6.28 -7.80 -0.87
C THR A 140 -6.78 -7.21 -2.18
N ARG A 141 -5.93 -7.11 -3.20
CA ARG A 141 -6.38 -6.62 -4.51
C ARG A 141 -6.82 -7.81 -5.34
N GLY A 142 -8.11 -7.87 -5.63
CA GLY A 142 -8.64 -8.78 -6.65
C GLY A 142 -8.49 -8.12 -8.01
N VAL A 143 -7.64 -8.68 -8.89
CA VAL A 143 -7.67 -8.38 -10.32
C VAL A 143 -8.16 -9.64 -11.02
N ALA A 144 -9.40 -9.60 -11.51
CA ALA A 144 -9.94 -10.68 -12.33
C ALA A 144 -9.74 -10.38 -13.82
N PHE A 145 -9.70 -11.43 -14.64
CA PHE A 145 -9.79 -11.30 -16.09
C PHE A 145 -11.02 -12.07 -16.57
N GLU A 146 -12.16 -11.37 -16.54
CA GLU A 146 -13.48 -11.96 -16.78
C GLU A 146 -13.68 -12.29 -18.26
N VAL A 147 -14.65 -13.14 -18.56
CA VAL A 147 -14.90 -13.65 -19.92
C VAL A 147 -15.23 -12.50 -20.88
N GLU A 148 -15.97 -11.51 -20.41
CA GLU A 148 -16.35 -10.30 -21.15
C GLU A 148 -15.12 -9.44 -21.50
N GLU A 149 -14.11 -9.42 -20.62
CA GLU A 149 -12.87 -8.70 -20.84
C GLU A 149 -12.00 -9.36 -21.91
N ARG A 150 -12.13 -10.68 -22.11
CA ARG A 150 -11.45 -11.42 -23.20
C ARG A 150 -11.92 -10.94 -24.56
N GLY A 151 -13.22 -10.72 -24.73
CA GLY A 151 -13.77 -10.17 -25.98
C GLY A 151 -13.23 -8.77 -26.31
N ALA A 152 -13.08 -7.93 -25.29
CA ALA A 152 -12.51 -6.59 -25.47
C ALA A 152 -10.99 -6.64 -25.80
N VAL A 153 -10.21 -7.58 -25.23
CA VAL A 153 -8.81 -7.80 -25.66
C VAL A 153 -8.76 -8.26 -27.10
N ASP A 154 -9.55 -9.27 -27.46
CA ASP A 154 -9.53 -9.86 -28.80
C ASP A 154 -9.89 -8.82 -29.86
N GLN A 155 -10.93 -8.02 -29.61
CA GLN A 155 -11.29 -6.89 -30.47
C GLN A 155 -10.15 -5.86 -30.58
N SER A 156 -9.44 -5.57 -29.48
CA SER A 156 -8.30 -4.66 -29.50
C SER A 156 -7.15 -5.20 -30.35
N PHE A 157 -6.84 -6.50 -30.24
CA PHE A 157 -5.80 -7.18 -31.01
C PHE A 157 -6.11 -7.21 -32.51
N GLN A 158 -7.37 -7.43 -32.88
CA GLN A 158 -7.81 -7.39 -34.27
C GLN A 158 -7.59 -6.02 -34.94
N LEU A 159 -7.47 -4.94 -34.17
CA LEU A 159 -7.21 -3.59 -34.68
C LEU A 159 -5.71 -3.31 -34.92
N GLY A 160 -4.83 -4.28 -34.65
CA GLY A 160 -3.39 -4.20 -34.86
C GLY A 160 -2.67 -3.26 -33.89
N ASP A 161 -1.41 -2.95 -34.19
CA ASP A 161 -0.53 -2.20 -33.28
C ASP A 161 -1.03 -0.78 -32.95
N PHE A 162 -0.66 -0.31 -31.75
CA PHE A 162 -0.94 1.05 -31.32
C PHE A 162 0.08 2.04 -31.90
N LYS A 163 -0.41 3.12 -32.51
CA LYS A 163 0.38 4.34 -32.75
C LYS A 163 0.01 5.36 -31.67
N LEU A 164 0.83 5.46 -30.64
CA LEU A 164 0.58 6.35 -29.52
C LEU A 164 1.00 7.78 -29.87
N SER A 165 0.10 8.74 -29.68
CA SER A 165 0.47 10.16 -29.59
C SER A 165 1.39 10.39 -28.40
N GLU A 166 2.15 11.50 -28.37
CA GLU A 166 3.03 11.80 -27.24
C GLU A 166 2.26 11.84 -25.91
N LYS A 167 1.10 12.50 -25.89
CA LYS A 167 0.23 12.53 -24.71
C LYS A 167 -0.32 11.15 -24.33
N ALA A 168 -0.70 10.30 -25.29
CA ALA A 168 -1.14 8.94 -25.00
C ALA A 168 0.00 8.09 -24.41
N ARG A 169 1.24 8.29 -24.89
CA ARG A 169 2.43 7.63 -24.35
C ARG A 169 2.71 8.04 -22.91
N ILE A 170 2.66 9.34 -22.61
CA ILE A 170 2.84 9.87 -21.24
C ILE A 170 1.74 9.34 -20.32
N ALA A 171 0.48 9.42 -20.75
CA ALA A 171 -0.64 8.91 -19.98
C ALA A 171 -0.55 7.40 -19.72
N GLN A 172 -0.15 6.61 -20.73
CA GLN A 172 0.07 5.17 -20.58
C GLN A 172 1.22 4.86 -19.61
N GLN A 173 2.31 5.65 -19.63
CA GLN A 173 3.40 5.49 -18.68
C GLN A 173 2.93 5.73 -17.25
N HIS A 174 2.22 6.83 -17.00
CA HIS A 174 1.62 7.11 -15.70
C HIS A 174 0.63 6.03 -15.26
N TYR A 175 -0.26 5.58 -16.15
CA TYR A 175 -1.18 4.49 -15.88
C TYR A 175 -0.44 3.21 -15.47
N SER A 176 0.59 2.82 -16.23
CA SER A 176 1.39 1.63 -15.95
C SER A 176 2.11 1.74 -14.60
N THR A 177 2.71 2.90 -14.30
CA THR A 177 3.35 3.15 -13.01
C THR A 177 2.35 3.05 -11.87
N GLY A 178 1.16 3.64 -12.00
CA GLY A 178 0.09 3.55 -11.00
C GLY A 178 -0.35 2.10 -10.75
N MET A 179 -0.46 1.29 -11.81
CA MET A 179 -0.77 -0.15 -11.68
C MET A 179 0.31 -0.93 -10.92
N SER A 180 1.59 -0.61 -11.16
CA SER A 180 2.73 -1.20 -10.45
C SER A 180 2.75 -0.78 -8.97
N LEU A 181 2.52 0.49 -8.68
CA LEU A 181 2.44 1.01 -7.30
C LEU A 181 1.29 0.33 -6.53
N LEU A 182 0.10 0.23 -7.14
CA LEU A 182 -1.01 -0.54 -6.56
C LEU A 182 -0.68 -2.02 -6.39
N ALA A 183 0.17 -2.60 -7.23
CA ALA A 183 0.58 -4.00 -7.08
C ALA A 183 1.54 -4.20 -5.91
N GLY A 184 2.31 -3.17 -5.56
CA GLY A 184 3.25 -3.20 -4.43
C GLY A 184 2.65 -2.74 -3.10
N GLU A 185 1.39 -2.30 -3.04
CA GLU A 185 0.82 -1.67 -1.84
C GLU A 185 0.84 -2.58 -0.60
N ASP A 186 0.58 -3.88 -0.77
CA ASP A 186 0.64 -4.82 0.35
C ASP A 186 2.06 -4.95 0.92
N SER A 187 3.07 -4.51 0.16
CA SER A 187 4.49 -4.52 0.52
C SER A 187 5.00 -3.19 1.06
N ILE A 188 4.54 -2.05 0.53
CA ILE A 188 4.99 -0.70 0.94
C ILE A 188 3.77 0.17 1.21
N SER A 189 3.71 0.73 2.42
CA SER A 189 2.63 1.65 2.80
C SER A 189 2.71 2.97 2.00
N GLY A 190 1.55 3.47 1.57
CA GLY A 190 1.41 4.76 0.90
C GLY A 190 1.59 4.71 -0.62
N LEU A 191 1.73 3.52 -1.20
CA LEU A 191 1.70 3.36 -2.64
C LEU A 191 0.29 3.54 -3.22
N VAL A 192 -0.79 3.40 -2.43
CA VAL A 192 -2.15 3.81 -2.83
C VAL A 192 -2.17 5.29 -3.23
N ASP A 193 -1.65 6.18 -2.38
CA ASP A 193 -1.64 7.61 -2.64
C ASP A 193 -0.77 7.94 -3.86
N ALA A 194 0.40 7.30 -3.94
CA ALA A 194 1.29 7.45 -5.08
C ALA A 194 0.62 6.94 -6.37
N ALA A 195 -0.10 5.82 -6.31
CA ALA A 195 -0.82 5.28 -7.44
C ALA A 195 -1.97 6.18 -7.88
N PHE A 196 -2.75 6.73 -6.93
CA PHE A 196 -3.76 7.74 -7.23
C PHE A 196 -3.12 8.90 -8.00
N MET A 197 -1.99 9.43 -7.52
CA MET A 197 -1.29 10.53 -8.18
C MET A 197 -0.84 10.16 -9.59
N GLN A 198 -0.36 8.92 -9.81
CA GLN A 198 -0.02 8.47 -11.16
C GLN A 198 -1.27 8.38 -12.06
N PHE A 199 -2.39 7.84 -11.59
CA PHE A 199 -3.62 7.81 -12.40
C PHE A 199 -4.17 9.21 -12.68
N TYR A 200 -4.08 10.11 -11.70
CA TYR A 200 -4.41 11.53 -11.88
C TYR A 200 -3.53 12.18 -12.95
N LEU A 201 -2.22 11.97 -12.93
CA LEU A 201 -1.30 12.49 -13.95
C LEU A 201 -1.58 11.91 -15.33
N ALA A 202 -2.07 10.66 -15.42
CA ALA A 202 -2.54 10.10 -16.68
C ALA A 202 -3.80 10.82 -17.21
N VAL A 203 -4.74 11.17 -16.33
CA VAL A 203 -5.92 11.99 -16.68
C VAL A 203 -5.48 13.38 -17.16
N GLU A 204 -4.60 14.05 -16.42
CA GLU A 204 -4.06 15.36 -16.79
C GLU A 204 -3.31 15.31 -18.13
N ALA A 205 -2.54 14.25 -18.40
CA ALA A 205 -1.82 14.11 -19.66
C ALA A 205 -2.75 13.99 -20.87
N ILE A 206 -3.86 13.25 -20.76
CA ILE A 206 -4.82 13.14 -21.86
C ILE A 206 -5.62 14.44 -22.06
N LEU A 207 -6.03 15.08 -20.96
CA LEU A 207 -6.79 16.32 -20.98
C LEU A 207 -5.91 17.56 -21.14
N GLU A 208 -4.58 17.44 -21.07
CA GLU A 208 -3.59 18.50 -21.18
C GLU A 208 -3.85 19.71 -20.26
N ARG A 209 -4.50 19.51 -19.12
CA ARG A 209 -4.93 20.58 -18.20
C ARG A 209 -4.80 20.16 -16.74
N HIS A 210 -4.33 21.10 -15.93
CA HIS A 210 -4.16 20.91 -14.48
C HIS A 210 -5.29 21.49 -13.64
N ASN A 211 -6.11 22.37 -14.23
CA ASN A 211 -7.27 22.95 -13.57
C ASN A 211 -8.54 22.17 -13.95
N LYS A 212 -9.40 21.91 -12.96
CA LYS A 212 -10.67 21.20 -13.15
C LYS A 212 -11.55 21.82 -14.24
N ALA A 213 -11.79 23.13 -14.21
CA ALA A 213 -12.71 23.80 -15.14
C ALA A 213 -12.18 23.72 -16.58
N GLU A 214 -10.88 23.98 -16.75
CA GLU A 214 -10.21 23.88 -18.04
C GLU A 214 -10.16 22.44 -18.57
N ALA A 215 -9.94 21.46 -17.69
CA ALA A 215 -9.93 20.04 -18.05
C ALA A 215 -11.29 19.56 -18.56
N LEU A 216 -12.39 20.02 -17.95
CA LEU A 216 -13.74 19.71 -18.42
C LEU A 216 -14.02 20.33 -19.79
N GLN A 217 -13.62 21.59 -20.00
CA GLN A 217 -13.76 22.26 -21.30
C GLN A 217 -12.91 21.59 -22.40
N GLN A 218 -11.66 21.24 -22.06
CA GLN A 218 -10.75 20.56 -22.98
C GLN A 218 -11.24 19.15 -23.30
N GLY A 219 -11.78 18.40 -22.33
CA GLY A 219 -12.38 17.09 -22.57
C GLY A 219 -13.55 17.14 -23.55
N GLN A 220 -14.45 18.12 -23.39
CA GLN A 220 -15.53 18.37 -24.35
C GLN A 220 -14.99 18.73 -25.74
N THR A 221 -13.91 19.50 -25.81
CA THR A 221 -13.29 19.90 -27.09
C THR A 221 -12.62 18.73 -27.80
N LEU A 222 -11.95 17.84 -27.05
CA LEU A 222 -11.19 16.71 -27.59
C LEU A 222 -12.09 15.54 -28.03
N PHE A 223 -13.14 15.25 -27.26
CA PHE A 223 -13.93 14.01 -27.44
C PHE A 223 -15.41 14.25 -27.75
N ASP A 224 -15.85 15.51 -27.79
CA ASP A 224 -17.22 15.90 -28.12
C ASP A 224 -18.26 15.11 -27.29
N ASN A 225 -19.27 14.53 -27.93
CA ASN A 225 -20.33 13.78 -27.25
C ASN A 225 -19.85 12.51 -26.52
N LYS A 226 -18.60 12.06 -26.76
CA LYS A 226 -18.02 10.93 -26.00
C LYS A 226 -17.50 11.35 -24.64
N PHE A 227 -17.32 12.65 -24.39
CA PHE A 227 -17.10 13.21 -23.06
C PHE A 227 -18.44 13.54 -22.42
N ASP A 228 -19.24 12.51 -22.16
CA ASP A 228 -20.60 12.64 -21.64
C ASP A 228 -20.64 13.18 -20.20
N ASP A 229 -21.84 13.48 -19.72
CA ASP A 229 -22.04 14.05 -18.38
C ASP A 229 -21.59 13.12 -17.26
N ASN A 230 -21.63 11.82 -17.49
CA ASN A 230 -21.13 10.81 -16.57
C ASN A 230 -19.61 10.91 -16.43
N LEU A 231 -18.88 10.97 -17.54
CA LEU A 231 -17.42 11.14 -17.55
C LEU A 231 -17.00 12.53 -17.03
N LYS A 232 -17.76 13.59 -17.32
CA LYS A 232 -17.54 14.94 -16.74
C LYS A 232 -17.59 14.90 -15.21
N LYS A 233 -18.59 14.23 -14.64
CA LYS A 233 -18.71 14.09 -13.18
C LYS A 233 -17.52 13.33 -12.58
N ILE A 234 -17.13 12.21 -13.19
CA ILE A 234 -15.97 11.41 -12.76
C ILE A 234 -14.67 12.22 -12.81
N VAL A 235 -14.42 12.95 -13.90
CA VAL A 235 -13.26 13.83 -14.02
C VAL A 235 -13.30 14.92 -12.94
N SER A 236 -14.44 15.60 -12.78
CA SER A 236 -14.62 16.62 -11.73
C SER A 236 -14.29 16.07 -10.34
N HIS A 237 -14.77 14.85 -10.02
CA HIS A 237 -14.53 14.17 -8.75
C HIS A 237 -13.06 13.90 -8.48
N ILE A 238 -12.33 13.41 -9.48
CA ILE A 238 -10.88 13.11 -9.38
C ILE A 238 -10.08 14.37 -9.06
N TYR A 239 -10.38 15.51 -9.72
CA TYR A 239 -9.70 16.77 -9.41
C TYR A 239 -10.01 17.24 -7.99
N ILE A 240 -11.25 17.09 -7.51
CA ILE A 240 -11.59 17.45 -6.12
C ILE A 240 -10.84 16.55 -5.14
N ALA A 241 -10.85 15.23 -5.36
CA ALA A 241 -10.15 14.25 -4.54
C ALA A 241 -8.66 14.57 -4.43
N ARG A 242 -8.00 14.87 -5.57
CA ARG A 242 -6.60 15.31 -5.61
C ARG A 242 -6.37 16.50 -4.68
N HIS A 243 -7.12 17.58 -4.85
CA HIS A 243 -6.89 18.80 -4.05
C HIS A 243 -7.19 18.63 -2.56
N ARG A 244 -8.08 17.71 -2.19
CA ARG A 244 -8.46 17.47 -0.80
C ARG A 244 -7.52 16.51 -0.08
N PHE A 245 -7.14 15.40 -0.72
CA PHE A 245 -6.56 14.26 -0.02
C PHE A 245 -5.20 13.80 -0.57
N PHE A 246 -4.85 14.09 -1.83
CA PHE A 246 -3.65 13.53 -2.46
C PHE A 246 -2.65 14.60 -2.92
N GLY A 247 -1.38 14.46 -2.55
CA GLY A 247 -0.33 15.45 -2.83
C GLY A 247 -0.18 16.49 -1.71
N HIS A 248 -0.05 17.78 -2.04
CA HIS A 248 -0.06 18.88 -1.05
C HIS A 248 -1.48 19.13 -0.53
N ALA A 249 -2.10 18.11 0.05
CA ALA A 249 -3.43 18.19 0.63
C ALA A 249 -3.49 19.35 1.63
N HIS A 250 -4.59 20.09 1.58
CA HIS A 250 -4.73 21.30 2.40
C HIS A 250 -4.66 20.92 3.90
N PRO A 251 -3.84 21.59 4.73
CA PRO A 251 -3.60 21.19 6.13
C PRO A 251 -4.88 21.01 6.98
N LYS A 252 -5.97 21.68 6.59
CA LYS A 252 -7.31 21.54 7.19
C LYS A 252 -7.86 20.10 7.15
N TYR A 253 -7.51 19.32 6.13
CA TYR A 253 -8.01 17.94 5.93
C TYR A 253 -7.02 16.85 6.38
N LEU A 254 -5.84 17.25 6.88
CA LEU A 254 -4.77 16.35 7.33
C LEU A 254 -4.62 16.29 8.87
N LYS A 255 -5.62 16.78 9.63
CA LYS A 255 -5.53 16.83 11.10
C LYS A 255 -5.80 15.45 11.72
N GLY A 256 -4.75 14.83 12.25
CA GLY A 256 -4.84 13.69 13.17
C GLY A 256 -5.10 12.35 12.49
N LEU A 257 -4.83 11.25 13.20
CA LEU A 257 -5.05 9.87 12.72
C LEU A 257 -6.41 9.77 12.01
N LEU A 258 -6.40 9.55 10.70
CA LEU A 258 -7.61 9.16 9.98
C LEU A 258 -8.04 7.80 10.55
N ASP A 259 -9.29 7.70 10.98
CA ASP A 259 -9.87 6.40 11.28
C ASP A 259 -9.82 5.49 10.03
N THR A 260 -9.85 4.18 10.26
CA THR A 260 -9.65 3.17 9.21
C THR A 260 -10.68 3.32 8.08
N ASP A 261 -11.90 3.72 8.41
CA ASP A 261 -13.00 3.90 7.45
C ASP A 261 -12.73 5.08 6.52
N THR A 262 -12.34 6.24 7.08
CA THR A 262 -11.97 7.42 6.29
C THR A 262 -10.75 7.14 5.41
N ALA A 263 -9.77 6.41 5.93
CA ALA A 263 -8.59 6.01 5.18
C ALA A 263 -8.96 5.09 4.00
N PHE A 264 -9.90 4.16 4.20
CA PHE A 264 -10.43 3.30 3.13
C PHE A 264 -11.26 4.10 2.11
N ASP A 265 -12.08 5.05 2.56
CA ASP A 265 -12.86 5.94 1.70
C ASP A 265 -11.98 6.79 0.77
N ILE A 266 -10.84 7.25 1.28
CA ILE A 266 -9.80 7.90 0.48
C ILE A 266 -9.17 6.89 -0.48
N ALA A 267 -8.79 5.69 -0.01
CA ALA A 267 -8.16 4.67 -0.85
C ALA A 267 -9.05 4.26 -2.05
N LYS A 268 -10.37 4.17 -1.86
CA LYS A 268 -11.36 3.91 -2.93
C LYS A 268 -11.26 4.88 -4.11
N GLN A 269 -10.84 6.12 -3.88
CA GLN A 269 -10.69 7.11 -4.95
C GLN A 269 -9.65 6.71 -5.99
N THR A 270 -8.72 5.82 -5.63
CA THR A 270 -7.75 5.24 -6.57
C THR A 270 -8.42 4.38 -7.64
N LEU A 271 -9.51 3.68 -7.31
CA LEU A 271 -10.30 2.92 -8.29
C LEU A 271 -10.98 3.85 -9.30
N VAL A 272 -11.52 4.98 -8.82
CA VAL A 272 -12.15 6.02 -9.65
C VAL A 272 -11.13 6.63 -10.63
N ALA A 273 -9.97 7.07 -10.10
CA ALA A 273 -8.91 7.65 -10.91
C ALA A 273 -8.38 6.66 -11.97
N ARG A 274 -8.14 5.42 -11.57
CA ARG A 274 -7.67 4.35 -12.46
C ARG A 274 -8.67 4.05 -13.58
N TRP A 275 -9.96 3.91 -13.26
CA TRP A 275 -10.99 3.68 -14.28
C TRP A 275 -11.05 4.84 -15.28
N CYS A 276 -11.05 6.08 -14.78
CA CYS A 276 -11.11 7.29 -15.60
C CYS A 276 -9.91 7.42 -16.53
N ALA A 277 -8.69 7.25 -16.01
CA ALA A 277 -7.47 7.26 -16.80
C ALA A 277 -7.53 6.24 -17.95
N ARG A 278 -8.03 5.03 -17.67
CA ARG A 278 -8.20 3.99 -18.70
C ARG A 278 -9.26 4.36 -19.73
N LYS A 279 -10.38 4.94 -19.31
CA LYS A 279 -11.45 5.39 -20.21
C LYS A 279 -10.99 6.54 -21.11
N LEU A 280 -10.21 7.48 -20.60
CA LEU A 280 -9.65 8.57 -21.40
C LEU A 280 -8.61 8.07 -22.41
N LEU A 281 -7.77 7.10 -22.04
CA LEU A 281 -6.88 6.41 -22.99
C LEU A 281 -7.68 5.70 -24.10
N GLU A 282 -8.80 5.06 -23.77
CA GLU A 282 -9.70 4.44 -24.76
C GLU A 282 -10.24 5.46 -25.77
N LEU A 283 -10.65 6.64 -25.30
CA LEU A 283 -11.14 7.72 -26.14
C LEU A 283 -10.04 8.32 -27.03
N GLU A 284 -8.86 8.56 -26.47
CA GLU A 284 -7.70 9.08 -27.20
C GLU A 284 -7.23 8.11 -28.30
N LEU A 285 -7.15 6.82 -27.99
CA LEU A 285 -6.75 5.80 -28.96
C LEU A 285 -7.86 5.43 -29.94
N LYS A 286 -9.09 5.90 -29.69
CA LYS A 286 -10.31 5.59 -30.48
C LYS A 286 -10.52 4.08 -30.66
N ARG A 287 -10.18 3.30 -29.63
CA ARG A 287 -10.20 1.84 -29.65
C ARG A 287 -10.65 1.32 -28.30
N PRO A 288 -11.45 0.24 -28.26
CA PRO A 288 -11.83 -0.39 -27.00
C PRO A 288 -10.58 -0.90 -26.28
N LEU A 289 -10.49 -0.59 -24.98
CA LEU A 289 -9.44 -1.08 -24.12
C LEU A 289 -10.07 -1.82 -22.95
N VAL A 290 -9.43 -2.91 -22.53
CA VAL A 290 -9.87 -3.60 -21.31
C VAL A 290 -9.72 -2.68 -20.10
N LYS A 291 -10.81 -2.59 -19.34
CA LYS A 291 -10.91 -1.93 -18.04
C LYS A 291 -11.06 -3.03 -17.01
N ARG A 292 -9.94 -3.68 -16.65
CA ARG A 292 -9.98 -4.84 -15.74
C ARG A 292 -10.78 -4.55 -14.48
N ASP A 293 -11.58 -5.49 -14.03
CA ASP A 293 -12.18 -5.44 -12.71
C ASP A 293 -11.10 -5.41 -11.64
N MET A 294 -11.09 -4.34 -10.86
CA MET A 294 -10.18 -4.15 -9.75
C MET A 294 -10.99 -3.83 -8.51
N ARG A 295 -10.78 -4.65 -7.48
CA ARG A 295 -11.46 -4.54 -6.19
C ARG A 295 -10.49 -4.18 -5.07
N LEU A 296 -10.93 -3.33 -4.16
CA LEU A 296 -10.32 -3.12 -2.84
C LEU A 296 -11.18 -3.80 -1.78
N TYR A 297 -10.56 -4.42 -0.80
CA TYR A 297 -11.24 -5.25 0.19
C TYR A 297 -11.01 -4.62 1.57
N PRO A 298 -12.03 -4.01 2.21
CA PRO A 298 -11.89 -3.48 3.56
C PRO A 298 -11.87 -4.59 4.61
N SER A 299 -12.41 -5.77 4.28
CA SER A 299 -12.36 -6.99 5.09
C SER A 299 -12.42 -8.22 4.19
N PRO A 300 -12.08 -9.44 4.68
CA PRO A 300 -12.08 -10.66 3.87
C PRO A 300 -13.43 -11.02 3.21
N ARG A 301 -14.53 -10.42 3.68
CA ARG A 301 -15.90 -10.70 3.20
C ARG A 301 -16.51 -9.56 2.39
N GLN A 302 -15.79 -8.46 2.20
CA GLN A 302 -16.29 -7.27 1.52
C GLN A 302 -15.32 -6.86 0.43
N SER A 303 -15.85 -6.34 -0.67
CA SER A 303 -15.04 -5.84 -1.77
C SER A 303 -15.76 -4.71 -2.48
N VAL A 304 -15.01 -3.69 -2.90
CA VAL A 304 -15.52 -2.50 -3.58
C VAL A 304 -14.83 -2.37 -4.92
N ALA A 305 -15.59 -2.14 -5.99
CA ALA A 305 -15.11 -1.89 -7.35
C ALA A 305 -15.82 -0.70 -7.97
N PHE A 306 -15.11 0.06 -8.80
CA PHE A 306 -15.69 1.18 -9.53
C PHE A 306 -15.83 0.84 -11.01
N PHE A 307 -17.07 0.90 -11.52
CA PHE A 307 -17.41 0.50 -12.88
C PHE A 307 -17.71 1.69 -13.81
N GLY A 308 -17.47 2.92 -13.36
CA GLY A 308 -17.67 4.12 -14.17
C GLY A 308 -19.06 4.71 -14.11
N ASP A 309 -19.81 4.48 -13.03
CA ASP A 309 -21.11 5.10 -12.81
C ASP A 309 -20.97 6.31 -11.88
N SER A 310 -21.37 7.49 -12.35
CA SER A 310 -21.35 8.72 -11.56
C SER A 310 -22.31 8.70 -10.38
N ILE A 311 -23.37 7.89 -10.40
CA ILE A 311 -24.26 7.72 -9.24
C ILE A 311 -23.51 7.07 -8.07
N ALA A 312 -22.56 6.18 -8.37
CA ALA A 312 -21.73 5.57 -7.33
C ALA A 312 -20.78 6.58 -6.67
N LEU A 313 -20.45 7.70 -7.33
CA LEU A 313 -19.62 8.76 -6.75
C LEU A 313 -20.31 9.52 -5.62
N ASP A 314 -21.63 9.69 -5.72
CA ASP A 314 -22.41 10.41 -4.70
C ASP A 314 -22.77 9.50 -3.52
N ASN A 315 -22.63 8.18 -3.68
CA ASN A 315 -22.97 7.17 -2.69
C ASN A 315 -21.71 6.44 -2.18
N GLU A 316 -21.35 5.31 -2.79
CA GLU A 316 -20.28 4.40 -2.33
C GLU A 316 -18.88 5.02 -2.41
N PHE A 317 -18.64 5.93 -3.36
CA PHE A 317 -17.34 6.58 -3.58
C PHE A 317 -17.35 8.06 -3.19
N ALA A 318 -18.32 8.47 -2.35
CA ALA A 318 -18.40 9.83 -1.84
C ALA A 318 -17.09 10.25 -1.16
N LEU A 319 -16.70 11.51 -1.37
CA LEU A 319 -15.52 12.05 -0.72
C LEU A 319 -15.84 12.32 0.76
N PRO A 320 -14.97 11.90 1.68
CA PRO A 320 -15.13 12.22 3.10
C PRO A 320 -15.26 13.73 3.33
N THR A 321 -16.07 14.10 4.32
CA THR A 321 -16.32 15.50 4.71
C THR A 321 -15.34 16.00 5.76
#